data_AF-A0A2P9F9W3-F1
#
_entry.id   AF-A0A2P9F9W3-F1
#
_cell.length_a   1.000
_cell.length_b   1.000
_cell.length_c   1.000
_cell.angle_alpha   90.00
_cell.angle_beta   90.00
_cell.angle_gamma   90.00
#
_symmetry.space_group_name_H-M   'P 1'
#
loop_
_entity.id
_entity.type
_entity.pdbx_description
1 polymer ?
#
loop_
_entity_poly.entity_id
_entity_poly.type
_entity_poly.pdbx_seq_one_letter_code
_entity_poly.pdbx_strand_id
1 'polypeptide(L)'
;MSKSTRALRRPGRRAAVAAGLVLAVGLGVSTQAVAQAAAPTPTKASAAASAAASAKATAAPRSITGFNGDLLTQTADFYGAYVDAKDDAAGPDTKLAKALRTHYLTPAYAKRLTAWEKKNNLDGVLRAQNVPVEWTVSESRNGLDVIVSLTYGGGESPTTTTRFVVKHEVAGGITDIRPTSAAPAKPSAAKRSVSGRTGDSVTRIADFYGAYVDAKDDAAGPDTKLAKALRTHYLTPAYAKRLAAWEKKNNLDGVLRAQNVPVDWTVSEGRDSREIRVTHAFGGGETPTVTTDLVVKLEPVSGDVTDIRRTSTH
;
A
#
# COMPACT_ATOMS: atom_id res chain seq x y z
N MET A 1 -36.04 -39.65 -13.94
CA MET A 1 -37.01 -39.80 -12.82
C MET A 1 -36.36 -40.64 -11.73
N SER A 2 -36.82 -40.55 -10.47
CA SER A 2 -36.45 -41.38 -9.30
C SER A 2 -34.96 -41.34 -8.88
N LYS A 3 -34.53 -40.54 -7.88
CA LYS A 3 -34.72 -40.69 -6.42
C LYS A 3 -34.26 -42.03 -5.83
N SER A 4 -33.23 -41.98 -4.96
CA SER A 4 -33.17 -42.80 -3.74
C SER A 4 -32.28 -42.15 -2.69
N THR A 5 -32.89 -41.79 -1.56
CA THR A 5 -32.26 -41.40 -0.30
C THR A 5 -32.14 -42.61 0.63
N ARG A 6 -31.07 -42.68 1.43
CA ARG A 6 -31.10 -43.19 2.82
C ARG A 6 -29.86 -42.73 3.59
N ALA A 7 -30.05 -42.42 4.87
CA ALA A 7 -29.04 -41.86 5.76
C ALA A 7 -28.58 -42.89 6.79
N LEU A 8 -27.40 -42.70 7.40
CA LEU A 8 -27.05 -43.39 8.65
C LEU A 8 -26.05 -42.60 9.55
N ARG A 9 -26.61 -42.15 10.69
CA ARG A 9 -26.05 -42.01 12.06
C ARG A 9 -24.85 -41.07 12.37
N ARG A 10 -25.06 -40.29 13.46
CA ARG A 10 -24.05 -39.68 14.35
C ARG A 10 -23.47 -40.74 15.32
N PRO A 11 -22.36 -40.47 16.04
CA PRO A 11 -22.36 -39.63 17.25
C PRO A 11 -21.33 -38.47 17.14
N GLY A 12 -21.31 -37.41 17.96
CA GLY A 12 -22.06 -37.12 19.17
C GLY A 12 -21.15 -36.92 20.39
N ARG A 13 -20.85 -35.65 20.75
CA ARG A 13 -20.58 -35.20 22.13
C ARG A 13 -20.61 -33.68 22.22
N ARG A 14 -21.32 -33.17 23.24
CA ARG A 14 -21.26 -31.77 23.69
C ARG A 14 -20.24 -31.71 24.84
N ALA A 15 -19.55 -30.59 24.96
CA ALA A 15 -19.01 -30.13 26.24
C ALA A 15 -19.09 -28.60 26.26
N ALA A 16 -19.78 -28.06 27.25
CA ALA A 16 -19.73 -26.65 27.61
C ALA A 16 -19.25 -26.60 29.06
N VAL A 17 -18.28 -25.75 29.34
CA VAL A 17 -17.87 -25.37 30.70
C VAL A 17 -17.57 -23.86 30.67
N ALA A 18 -17.99 -23.17 31.72
CA ALA A 18 -17.84 -21.73 31.88
C ALA A 18 -17.02 -21.39 33.13
N ALA A 19 -16.78 -20.09 33.33
CA ALA A 19 -16.22 -19.44 34.52
C ALA A 19 -14.70 -19.61 34.80
N GLY A 20 -14.13 -18.57 35.42
CA GLY A 20 -12.73 -18.55 35.87
C GLY A 20 -12.08 -17.16 35.77
N LEU A 21 -12.44 -16.23 36.67
CA LEU A 21 -11.81 -14.91 36.80
C LEU A 21 -10.85 -14.93 38.00
N VAL A 22 -9.59 -14.51 37.81
CA VAL A 22 -8.66 -14.19 38.92
C VAL A 22 -7.81 -12.97 38.56
N LEU A 23 -7.98 -11.88 39.31
CA LEU A 23 -7.04 -10.80 39.45
C LEU A 23 -6.07 -11.13 40.59
N ALA A 24 -4.76 -10.99 40.36
CA ALA A 24 -3.74 -11.15 41.41
C ALA A 24 -2.92 -9.85 41.51
N VAL A 25 -3.18 -9.07 42.56
CA VAL A 25 -2.35 -7.93 42.97
C VAL A 25 -1.30 -8.45 43.95
N GLY A 26 -0.02 -8.30 43.61
CA GLY A 26 1.11 -8.64 44.47
C GLY A 26 1.81 -7.39 44.99
N LEU A 27 1.68 -7.12 46.29
CA LEU A 27 2.42 -6.08 47.02
C LEU A 27 3.48 -6.72 47.92
N GLY A 28 4.65 -6.08 48.02
CA GLY A 28 5.73 -6.45 48.94
C GLY A 28 7.06 -6.79 48.25
N VAL A 29 8.24 -6.64 48.88
CA VAL A 29 8.55 -6.20 50.26
C VAL A 29 9.97 -5.55 50.29
N SER A 30 10.23 -4.76 51.33
CA SER A 30 11.54 -4.52 52.00
C SER A 30 12.62 -3.61 51.37
N THR A 31 13.02 -2.64 52.20
CA THR A 31 14.24 -1.84 52.15
C THR A 31 15.40 -2.52 52.90
N GLN A 32 16.64 -2.45 52.41
CA GLN A 32 17.86 -2.58 53.23
C GLN A 32 19.13 -2.04 52.54
N ALA A 33 20.15 -1.69 53.35
CA ALA A 33 21.46 -1.14 52.97
C ALA A 33 22.49 -1.53 54.08
N VAL A 34 23.79 -1.24 54.05
CA VAL A 34 24.63 -0.28 53.28
C VAL A 34 26.05 -0.88 53.12
N ALA A 35 26.73 -0.74 51.96
CA ALA A 35 28.21 -0.72 51.92
C ALA A 35 28.83 -0.35 50.56
N GLN A 36 29.85 0.51 50.58
CA GLN A 36 30.85 0.70 49.51
C GLN A 36 32.15 -0.04 49.87
N ALA A 37 32.86 -0.56 48.87
CA ALA A 37 34.31 -0.75 48.91
C ALA A 37 34.86 -0.66 47.47
N ALA A 38 36.07 -0.14 47.29
CA ALA A 38 36.61 0.27 45.99
C ALA A 38 37.89 -0.50 45.58
N ALA A 39 38.46 -0.11 44.42
CA ALA A 39 39.79 -0.44 43.85
C ALA A 39 39.77 -1.41 42.60
N PRO A 40 40.81 -1.42 41.73
CA PRO A 40 40.69 -0.71 40.44
C PRO A 40 41.25 -1.48 39.21
N THR A 41 41.44 -0.76 38.07
CA THR A 41 42.12 -1.12 36.80
C THR A 41 41.30 -1.86 35.72
N PRO A 42 41.71 -1.86 34.41
CA PRO A 42 42.42 -0.83 33.64
C PRO A 42 41.69 -0.42 32.33
N THR A 43 41.44 0.87 32.12
CA THR A 43 40.65 1.37 30.98
C THR A 43 41.50 1.61 29.72
N LYS A 44 41.65 0.61 28.83
CA LYS A 44 42.04 0.90 27.41
C LYS A 44 41.67 -0.12 26.32
N ALA A 45 41.43 -1.39 26.65
CA ALA A 45 41.15 -2.41 25.63
C ALA A 45 39.69 -2.38 25.09
N SER A 46 38.71 -1.95 25.89
CA SER A 46 37.28 -2.05 25.53
C SER A 46 36.83 -1.01 24.48
N ALA A 47 37.50 0.14 24.38
CA ALA A 47 37.08 1.25 23.52
C ALA A 47 37.27 0.97 22.00
N ALA A 48 38.26 0.16 21.63
CA ALA A 48 38.51 -0.20 20.23
C ALA A 48 37.47 -1.21 19.71
N ALA A 49 37.02 -2.14 20.56
CA ALA A 49 36.00 -3.12 20.22
C ALA A 49 34.60 -2.49 20.12
N SER A 50 34.27 -1.51 20.97
CA SER A 50 32.98 -0.79 20.89
C SER A 50 32.86 0.16 19.70
N ALA A 51 33.99 0.66 19.16
CA ALA A 51 34.02 1.52 17.98
C ALA A 51 33.69 0.75 16.69
N ALA A 52 34.13 -0.52 16.57
CA ALA A 52 33.83 -1.37 15.41
C ALA A 52 32.38 -1.90 15.40
N ALA A 53 31.75 -2.04 16.58
CA ALA A 53 30.39 -2.58 16.71
C ALA A 53 29.26 -1.54 16.53
N SER A 54 29.59 -0.25 16.39
CA SER A 54 28.61 0.85 16.26
C SER A 54 28.43 1.36 14.82
N ALA A 55 28.89 0.59 13.83
CA ALA A 55 28.46 0.75 12.44
C ALA A 55 26.98 0.33 12.32
N LYS A 56 26.07 1.22 12.76
CA LYS A 56 24.63 1.09 12.57
C LYS A 56 24.38 0.83 11.10
N ALA A 57 23.99 -0.39 10.75
CA ALA A 57 23.65 -0.74 9.38
C ALA A 57 22.54 0.21 8.92
N THR A 58 22.88 1.11 8.00
CA THR A 58 21.89 1.98 7.36
C THR A 58 20.89 1.06 6.68
N ALA A 59 19.64 1.08 7.16
CA ALA A 59 18.58 0.32 6.51
C ALA A 59 18.55 0.70 5.03
N ALA A 60 18.38 -0.30 4.15
CA ALA A 60 18.29 -0.05 2.72
C ALA A 60 17.16 0.97 2.47
N PRO A 61 17.35 1.97 1.57
CA PRO A 61 16.34 2.98 1.31
C PRO A 61 14.98 2.36 0.98
N ARG A 62 13.90 2.91 1.55
CA ARG A 62 12.54 2.41 1.32
C ARG A 62 12.23 2.46 -0.17
N SER A 63 11.70 1.35 -0.70
CA SER A 63 11.29 1.23 -2.09
C SER A 63 10.01 0.40 -2.23
N ILE A 64 9.24 0.72 -3.27
CA ILE A 64 8.02 0.02 -3.69
C ILE A 64 8.16 -0.21 -5.20
N THR A 65 7.93 -1.44 -5.64
CA THR A 65 8.01 -1.84 -7.06
C THR A 65 6.66 -2.41 -7.49
N GLY A 66 6.18 -1.96 -8.65
CA GLY A 66 4.97 -2.47 -9.30
C GLY A 66 5.25 -2.97 -10.71
N PHE A 67 4.42 -3.92 -11.13
CA PHE A 67 4.43 -4.57 -12.44
C PHE A 67 3.07 -4.31 -13.11
N ASN A 68 3.08 -3.66 -14.27
CA ASN A 68 1.86 -3.36 -15.03
C ASN A 68 1.20 -4.68 -15.51
N GLY A 69 -0.13 -4.74 -15.40
CA GLY A 69 -0.92 -5.94 -15.73
C GLY A 69 -0.91 -7.05 -14.67
N ASP A 70 -0.14 -6.93 -13.59
CA ASP A 70 -0.17 -7.87 -12.48
C ASP A 70 -1.30 -7.55 -11.48
N LEU A 71 -2.14 -8.55 -11.19
CA LEU A 71 -3.30 -8.39 -10.30
C LEU A 71 -2.93 -7.96 -8.87
N LEU A 72 -1.74 -8.32 -8.37
CA LEU A 72 -1.29 -7.84 -7.06
C LEU A 72 -0.94 -6.35 -7.10
N THR A 73 -0.19 -5.92 -8.11
CA THR A 73 0.15 -4.50 -8.33
C THR A 73 -1.13 -3.68 -8.54
N GLN A 74 -2.00 -4.07 -9.48
CA GLN A 74 -3.30 -3.43 -9.73
C GLN A 74 -4.16 -3.30 -8.46
N THR A 75 -4.14 -4.30 -7.58
CA THR A 75 -4.84 -4.22 -6.28
C THR A 75 -4.17 -3.23 -5.33
N ALA A 76 -2.84 -3.19 -5.27
CA ALA A 76 -2.09 -2.24 -4.45
C ALA A 76 -2.33 -0.80 -4.91
N ASP A 77 -2.23 -0.56 -6.21
CA ASP A 77 -2.39 0.75 -6.85
C ASP A 77 -3.81 1.29 -6.66
N PHE A 78 -4.83 0.43 -6.79
CA PHE A 78 -6.20 0.78 -6.42
C PHE A 78 -6.34 1.14 -4.93
N TYR A 79 -5.87 0.27 -4.02
CA TYR A 79 -6.10 0.48 -2.59
C TYR A 79 -5.31 1.66 -2.03
N GLY A 80 -4.06 1.83 -2.45
CA GLY A 80 -3.22 2.97 -2.10
C GLY A 80 -3.83 4.29 -2.56
N ALA A 81 -4.09 4.43 -3.86
CA ALA A 81 -4.69 5.65 -4.38
C ALA A 81 -6.12 5.91 -3.84
N TYR A 82 -6.86 4.85 -3.44
CA TYR A 82 -8.16 5.01 -2.80
C TYR A 82 -8.05 5.43 -1.32
N VAL A 83 -7.00 5.04 -0.62
CA VAL A 83 -6.66 5.50 0.73
C VAL A 83 -6.24 6.96 0.69
N ASP A 84 -5.34 7.35 -0.22
CA ASP A 84 -4.92 8.74 -0.41
C ASP A 84 -6.08 9.66 -0.81
N ALA A 85 -6.96 9.21 -1.70
CA ALA A 85 -8.19 9.94 -2.05
C ALA A 85 -9.18 10.10 -0.86
N LYS A 86 -8.99 9.37 0.24
CA LYS A 86 -9.84 9.39 1.44
C LYS A 86 -9.19 10.13 2.60
N ASP A 87 -7.87 10.13 2.71
CA ASP A 87 -7.09 10.81 3.76
C ASP A 87 -6.43 12.11 3.28
N ASP A 88 -7.05 12.80 2.32
CA ASP A 88 -6.54 14.07 1.83
C ASP A 88 -6.65 15.18 2.88
N ALA A 89 -5.62 16.03 2.97
CA ALA A 89 -5.54 17.12 3.94
C ALA A 89 -6.63 18.20 3.76
N ALA A 90 -7.20 18.36 2.57
CA ALA A 90 -8.35 19.22 2.30
C ALA A 90 -9.72 18.50 2.50
N GLY A 91 -9.69 17.23 2.91
CA GLY A 91 -10.84 16.35 3.03
C GLY A 91 -11.07 15.48 1.78
N PRO A 92 -11.85 14.38 1.89
CA PRO A 92 -11.86 13.32 0.88
C PRO A 92 -12.13 13.77 -0.56
N ASP A 93 -11.24 13.42 -1.49
CA ASP A 93 -11.43 13.64 -2.93
C ASP A 93 -12.44 12.64 -3.49
N THR A 94 -13.72 13.00 -3.36
CA THR A 94 -14.85 12.26 -3.92
C THR A 94 -14.81 12.10 -5.44
N LYS A 95 -14.05 12.93 -6.18
CA LYS A 95 -13.90 12.80 -7.64
C LYS A 95 -12.89 11.73 -7.98
N LEU A 96 -11.71 11.74 -7.34
CA LEU A 96 -10.70 10.69 -7.51
C LEU A 96 -11.24 9.34 -7.00
N ALA A 97 -11.81 9.29 -5.80
CA ALA A 97 -12.42 8.08 -5.25
C ALA A 97 -13.51 7.48 -6.18
N LYS A 98 -14.27 8.33 -6.88
CA LYS A 98 -15.25 7.88 -7.88
C LYS A 98 -14.60 7.40 -9.18
N ALA A 99 -13.55 8.07 -9.65
CA ALA A 99 -12.80 7.65 -10.84
C ALA A 99 -12.15 6.29 -10.63
N LEU A 100 -11.40 6.12 -9.53
CA LEU A 100 -10.81 4.84 -9.11
C LEU A 100 -11.86 3.71 -9.08
N ARG A 101 -13.01 3.94 -8.43
CA ARG A 101 -14.08 2.93 -8.36
C ARG A 101 -14.82 2.68 -9.67
N THR A 102 -14.67 3.54 -10.67
CA THR A 102 -15.22 3.33 -12.02
C THR A 102 -14.25 2.51 -12.87
N HIS A 103 -12.95 2.69 -12.66
CA HIS A 103 -11.86 2.01 -13.35
C HIS A 103 -11.66 0.58 -12.81
N TYR A 104 -11.34 0.46 -11.52
CA TYR A 104 -10.92 -0.81 -10.92
C TYR A 104 -12.05 -1.76 -10.52
N LEU A 105 -13.31 -1.31 -10.43
CA LEU A 105 -14.44 -2.18 -10.05
C LEU A 105 -15.29 -2.52 -11.26
N THR A 106 -15.58 -3.80 -11.46
CA THR A 106 -16.55 -4.23 -12.47
C THR A 106 -17.92 -3.53 -12.25
N PRO A 107 -18.64 -3.09 -13.30
CA PRO A 107 -19.91 -2.37 -13.14
C PRO A 107 -20.97 -3.15 -12.35
N ALA A 108 -20.95 -4.48 -12.43
CA ALA A 108 -21.81 -5.37 -11.65
C ALA A 108 -21.42 -5.40 -10.16
N TYR A 109 -20.13 -5.33 -9.82
CA TYR A 109 -19.68 -5.23 -8.44
C TYR A 109 -19.92 -3.84 -7.85
N ALA A 110 -19.60 -2.76 -8.58
CA ALA A 110 -19.83 -1.38 -8.14
C ALA A 110 -21.30 -1.12 -7.73
N LYS A 111 -22.26 -1.66 -8.50
CA LYS A 111 -23.70 -1.64 -8.16
C LYS A 111 -24.02 -2.37 -6.85
N ARG A 112 -23.52 -3.60 -6.68
CA ARG A 112 -23.69 -4.39 -5.44
C ARG A 112 -23.06 -3.70 -4.23
N LEU A 113 -21.88 -3.09 -4.41
CA LEU A 113 -21.17 -2.37 -3.38
C LEU A 113 -21.96 -1.14 -2.92
N THR A 114 -22.46 -0.34 -3.87
CA THR A 114 -23.32 0.83 -3.58
C THR A 114 -24.59 0.45 -2.80
N ALA A 115 -25.22 -0.69 -3.14
CA ALA A 115 -26.38 -1.19 -2.40
C ALA A 115 -26.03 -1.65 -0.98
N TRP A 116 -24.84 -2.25 -0.78
CA TRP A 116 -24.33 -2.61 0.54
C TRP A 116 -24.00 -1.37 1.38
N GLU A 117 -23.34 -0.36 0.81
CA GLU A 117 -22.95 0.87 1.51
C GLU A 117 -24.16 1.60 2.07
N LYS A 118 -25.21 1.77 1.25
CA LYS A 118 -26.50 2.34 1.68
C LYS A 118 -27.15 1.60 2.85
N LYS A 119 -26.95 0.28 2.96
CA LYS A 119 -27.50 -0.55 4.03
C LYS A 119 -26.67 -0.50 5.32
N ASN A 120 -25.36 -0.36 5.21
CA ASN A 120 -24.44 -0.52 6.35
C ASN A 120 -23.89 0.83 6.87
N ASN A 121 -24.02 1.91 6.11
CA ASN A 121 -23.44 3.23 6.41
C ASN A 121 -21.92 3.16 6.71
N LEU A 122 -21.22 2.41 5.87
CA LEU A 122 -19.77 2.20 5.85
C LEU A 122 -19.27 2.38 4.42
N ASP A 123 -17.99 2.71 4.25
CA ASP A 123 -17.34 2.58 2.95
C ASP A 123 -17.24 1.09 2.55
N GLY A 124 -17.58 0.75 1.32
CA GLY A 124 -17.63 -0.62 0.83
C GLY A 124 -16.27 -1.21 0.46
N VAL A 125 -15.30 -0.37 0.08
CA VAL A 125 -13.95 -0.79 -0.29
C VAL A 125 -13.12 -1.03 0.98
N LEU A 126 -13.22 -0.12 1.94
CA LEU A 126 -12.52 -0.19 3.23
C LEU A 126 -13.26 -1.08 4.26
N ARG A 127 -14.59 -1.23 4.13
CA ARG A 127 -15.49 -1.86 5.12
C ARG A 127 -15.47 -1.18 6.49
N ALA A 128 -15.19 0.12 6.52
CA ALA A 128 -15.03 0.95 7.72
C ALA A 128 -15.63 2.36 7.52
N GLN A 129 -15.66 3.17 8.57
CA GLN A 129 -16.00 4.61 8.48
C GLN A 129 -14.74 5.49 8.35
N ASN A 130 -13.65 5.06 8.99
CA ASN A 130 -12.35 5.71 8.95
C ASN A 130 -11.45 5.12 7.86
N VAL A 131 -10.38 5.85 7.55
CA VAL A 131 -9.32 5.43 6.63
C VAL A 131 -8.28 4.60 7.39
N PRO A 132 -7.69 3.55 6.80
CA PRO A 132 -6.54 2.87 7.41
C PRO A 132 -5.29 3.77 7.42
N VAL A 133 -4.41 3.57 8.39
CA VAL A 133 -3.08 4.20 8.46
C VAL A 133 -2.00 3.40 7.77
N GLU A 134 -2.23 2.09 7.61
CA GLU A 134 -1.32 1.16 6.93
C GLU A 134 -2.14 0.13 6.16
N TRP A 135 -1.64 -0.26 5.00
CA TRP A 135 -2.24 -1.28 4.17
C TRP A 135 -1.17 -2.23 3.63
N THR A 136 -1.59 -3.46 3.30
CA THR A 136 -0.70 -4.45 2.68
C THR A 136 -1.51 -5.36 1.75
N VAL A 137 -1.04 -5.47 0.53
CA VAL A 137 -1.57 -6.34 -0.52
C VAL A 137 -0.59 -7.49 -0.71
N SER A 138 -1.09 -8.72 -0.76
CA SER A 138 -0.25 -9.93 -0.79
C SER A 138 -0.88 -11.07 -1.58
N GLU A 139 -0.06 -11.90 -2.22
CA GLU A 139 -0.55 -13.07 -2.97
C GLU A 139 -1.20 -14.08 -2.03
N SER A 140 -2.44 -14.49 -2.33
CA SER A 140 -3.07 -15.59 -1.59
C SER A 140 -2.37 -16.93 -1.87
N ARG A 141 -2.87 -18.02 -1.25
CA ARG A 141 -2.35 -19.37 -1.49
C ARG A 141 -2.72 -19.96 -2.86
N ASN A 142 -3.70 -19.39 -3.58
CA ASN A 142 -4.22 -19.95 -4.84
C ASN A 142 -3.82 -19.18 -6.11
N GLY A 143 -3.07 -18.08 -5.98
CA GLY A 143 -2.56 -17.28 -7.11
C GLY A 143 -3.58 -16.42 -7.86
N LEU A 144 -4.89 -16.70 -7.74
CA LEU A 144 -5.97 -15.96 -8.42
C LEU A 144 -6.64 -14.92 -7.52
N ASP A 145 -6.65 -15.18 -6.21
CA ASP A 145 -7.16 -14.25 -5.21
C ASP A 145 -6.02 -13.43 -4.60
N VAL A 146 -6.27 -12.16 -4.29
CA VAL A 146 -5.34 -11.27 -3.60
C VAL A 146 -5.82 -11.03 -2.16
N ILE A 147 -4.90 -11.00 -1.19
CA ILE A 147 -5.22 -10.71 0.23
C ILE A 147 -4.82 -9.28 0.55
N VAL A 148 -5.81 -8.46 0.90
CA VAL A 148 -5.61 -7.09 1.38
C VAL A 148 -5.80 -7.06 2.89
N SER A 149 -4.82 -6.52 3.60
CA SER A 149 -4.89 -6.22 5.04
C SER A 149 -4.91 -4.70 5.22
N LEU A 150 -5.91 -4.17 5.92
CA LEU A 150 -6.05 -2.75 6.24
C LEU A 150 -5.97 -2.57 7.76
N THR A 151 -5.05 -1.73 8.23
CA THR A 151 -4.85 -1.43 9.66
C THR A 151 -5.36 -0.04 9.98
N TYR A 152 -6.25 0.04 10.96
CA TYR A 152 -6.94 1.24 11.43
C TYR A 152 -6.48 1.61 12.84
N GLY A 153 -6.59 2.90 13.20
CA GLY A 153 -6.09 3.41 14.48
C GLY A 153 -4.57 3.65 14.46
N GLY A 154 -4.00 4.06 15.58
CA GLY A 154 -2.58 4.45 15.66
C GLY A 154 -2.33 5.51 16.72
N GLY A 155 -1.06 5.80 16.99
CA GLY A 155 -0.66 6.67 18.09
C GLY A 155 -1.09 6.06 19.44
N GLU A 156 -1.90 6.80 20.20
CA GLU A 156 -2.47 6.34 21.48
C GLU A 156 -3.73 5.46 21.30
N SER A 157 -4.30 5.38 20.09
CA SER A 157 -5.51 4.58 19.82
C SER A 157 -5.16 3.12 19.47
N PRO A 158 -5.98 2.14 19.91
CA PRO A 158 -5.74 0.73 19.62
C PRO A 158 -5.78 0.45 18.11
N THR A 159 -4.78 -0.28 17.61
CA THR A 159 -4.73 -0.67 16.21
C THR A 159 -5.61 -1.90 15.95
N THR A 160 -6.35 -1.88 14.84
CA THR A 160 -7.20 -2.99 14.38
C THR A 160 -6.89 -3.32 12.94
N THR A 161 -6.53 -4.56 12.63
CA THR A 161 -6.28 -5.02 11.25
C THR A 161 -7.42 -5.88 10.74
N THR A 162 -8.13 -5.39 9.71
CA THR A 162 -9.15 -6.14 8.96
C THR A 162 -8.52 -6.74 7.70
N ARG A 163 -8.98 -7.93 7.28
CA ARG A 163 -8.45 -8.64 6.10
C ARG A 163 -9.56 -8.96 5.10
N PHE A 164 -9.22 -8.89 3.83
CA PHE A 164 -10.11 -9.13 2.71
C PHE A 164 -9.50 -10.07 1.69
N VAL A 165 -10.32 -10.93 1.11
CA VAL A 165 -10.05 -11.60 -0.17
C VAL A 165 -10.63 -10.70 -1.26
N VAL A 166 -9.77 -10.23 -2.16
CA VAL A 166 -10.13 -9.49 -3.37
C VAL A 166 -10.09 -10.45 -4.54
N LYS A 167 -11.17 -10.46 -5.34
CA LYS A 167 -11.32 -11.31 -6.52
C LYS A 167 -11.36 -10.46 -7.77
N HIS A 168 -10.68 -10.93 -8.81
CA HIS A 168 -10.64 -10.29 -10.13
C HIS A 168 -11.36 -11.15 -11.17
N GLU A 169 -11.76 -10.55 -12.29
CA GLU A 169 -12.03 -11.31 -13.50
C GLU A 169 -10.76 -11.46 -14.36
N VAL A 170 -10.77 -12.39 -15.31
CA VAL A 170 -9.59 -12.75 -16.13
C VAL A 170 -9.08 -11.57 -16.98
N ALA A 171 -9.96 -10.63 -17.32
CA ALA A 171 -9.64 -9.42 -18.08
C ALA A 171 -9.15 -8.25 -17.21
N GLY A 172 -8.90 -8.46 -15.91
CA GLY A 172 -8.62 -7.40 -14.93
C GLY A 172 -9.90 -6.85 -14.28
N GLY A 173 -9.75 -6.09 -13.21
CA GLY A 173 -10.88 -5.47 -12.49
C GLY A 173 -11.54 -6.35 -11.42
N ILE A 174 -11.96 -5.69 -10.34
CA ILE A 174 -12.43 -6.31 -9.09
C ILE A 174 -13.91 -6.72 -9.22
N THR A 175 -14.17 -8.00 -8.98
CA THR A 175 -15.50 -8.61 -8.96
C THR A 175 -16.06 -8.81 -7.55
N ASP A 176 -15.20 -8.81 -6.52
CA ASP A 176 -15.61 -9.02 -5.14
C ASP A 176 -14.53 -8.61 -4.11
N ILE A 177 -14.96 -8.11 -2.95
CA ILE A 177 -14.12 -7.83 -1.77
C ILE A 177 -14.85 -8.43 -0.57
N ARG A 178 -14.33 -9.53 -0.03
CA ARG A 178 -14.95 -10.28 1.09
C ARG A 178 -14.06 -10.26 2.33
N PRO A 179 -14.57 -9.90 3.52
CA PRO A 179 -13.84 -10.08 4.78
C PRO A 179 -13.40 -11.53 4.97
N THR A 180 -12.22 -11.74 5.55
CA THR A 180 -11.69 -13.06 5.83
C THR A 180 -10.99 -13.14 7.18
N SER A 181 -11.17 -14.25 7.87
CA SER A 181 -10.38 -14.61 9.06
C SER A 181 -9.08 -15.32 8.70
N ALA A 182 -8.86 -15.64 7.42
CA ALA A 182 -7.61 -16.23 6.96
C ALA A 182 -6.48 -15.21 7.14
N ALA A 183 -5.46 -15.57 7.91
CA ALA A 183 -4.19 -14.84 7.89
C ALA A 183 -3.60 -14.89 6.47
N PRO A 184 -2.88 -13.84 6.03
CA PRO A 184 -2.05 -13.94 4.83
C PRO A 184 -1.08 -15.12 5.00
N ALA A 185 -0.59 -15.65 3.88
CA ALA A 185 0.52 -16.59 3.96
C ALA A 185 1.67 -15.92 4.73
N LYS A 186 2.25 -16.63 5.72
CA LYS A 186 3.39 -16.13 6.49
C LYS A 186 4.46 -15.70 5.47
N PRO A 187 5.06 -14.49 5.58
CA PRO A 187 5.98 -13.99 4.57
C PRO A 187 7.11 -15.01 4.37
N SER A 188 7.08 -15.61 3.20
CA SER A 188 8.10 -16.48 2.63
C SER A 188 8.72 -15.69 1.50
N ALA A 189 10.02 -15.83 1.28
CA ALA A 189 10.72 -15.17 0.17
C ALA A 189 10.14 -15.50 -1.22
N ALA A 190 9.27 -16.53 -1.32
CA ALA A 190 8.58 -16.95 -2.53
C ALA A 190 7.16 -16.34 -2.72
N LYS A 191 6.74 -15.33 -1.95
CA LYS A 191 5.43 -14.67 -2.13
C LYS A 191 5.55 -13.15 -2.15
N ARG A 192 4.98 -12.53 -3.18
CA ARG A 192 5.02 -11.06 -3.35
C ARG A 192 4.02 -10.36 -2.43
N SER A 193 4.41 -9.17 -1.98
CA SER A 193 3.57 -8.25 -1.21
C SER A 193 4.00 -6.80 -1.40
N VAL A 194 3.04 -5.89 -1.47
CA VAL A 194 3.24 -4.43 -1.49
C VAL A 194 2.56 -3.83 -0.25
N SER A 195 3.23 -2.89 0.41
CA SER A 195 2.78 -2.31 1.69
C SER A 195 2.98 -0.79 1.75
N GLY A 196 1.89 -0.06 1.92
CA GLY A 196 1.88 1.39 2.09
C GLY A 196 1.53 1.84 3.51
N ARG A 197 1.92 3.09 3.81
CA ARG A 197 1.51 3.83 5.02
C ARG A 197 0.99 5.21 4.61
N THR A 198 -0.11 5.63 5.20
CA THR A 198 -0.72 6.94 4.93
C THR A 198 0.21 8.05 5.43
N GLY A 199 0.42 9.09 4.61
CA GLY A 199 1.37 10.17 4.88
C GLY A 199 2.86 9.83 4.61
N ASP A 200 3.19 8.60 4.20
CA ASP A 200 4.55 8.26 3.75
C ASP A 200 4.79 8.70 2.30
N SER A 201 5.82 9.51 2.06
CA SER A 201 6.08 10.10 0.74
C SER A 201 6.43 9.09 -0.35
N VAL A 202 7.07 7.95 0.00
CA VAL A 202 7.33 6.87 -0.96
C VAL A 202 6.01 6.18 -1.35
N THR A 203 5.14 5.93 -0.37
CA THR A 203 3.80 5.36 -0.58
C THR A 203 2.96 6.28 -1.47
N ARG A 204 2.76 7.55 -1.10
CA ARG A 204 1.95 8.53 -1.89
C ARG A 204 2.38 8.63 -3.36
N ILE A 205 3.68 8.53 -3.63
CA ILE A 205 4.21 8.57 -5.01
C ILE A 205 4.13 7.21 -5.72
N ALA A 206 4.27 6.08 -5.02
CA ALA A 206 3.96 4.76 -5.58
C ALA A 206 2.47 4.67 -5.99
N ASP A 207 1.59 5.09 -5.09
CA ASP A 207 0.13 5.06 -5.27
C ASP A 207 -0.31 5.99 -6.42
N PHE A 208 0.35 7.15 -6.57
CA PHE A 208 0.18 8.00 -7.75
C PHE A 208 0.66 7.32 -9.03
N TYR A 209 1.92 6.85 -9.09
CA TYR A 209 2.51 6.35 -10.34
C TYR A 209 1.87 5.03 -10.80
N GLY A 210 1.64 4.09 -9.89
CA GLY A 210 0.96 2.84 -10.19
C GLY A 210 -0.43 3.06 -10.76
N ALA A 211 -1.27 3.81 -10.04
CA ALA A 211 -2.62 4.10 -10.54
C ALA A 211 -2.62 4.96 -11.82
N TYR A 212 -1.57 5.72 -12.08
CA TYR A 212 -1.39 6.49 -13.31
C TYR A 212 -0.94 5.63 -14.49
N VAL A 213 -0.15 4.59 -14.25
CA VAL A 213 0.27 3.57 -15.21
C VAL A 213 -0.94 2.72 -15.63
N ASP A 214 -1.70 2.19 -14.68
CA ASP A 214 -2.94 1.44 -14.95
C ASP A 214 -3.95 2.28 -15.75
N ALA A 215 -4.15 3.55 -15.36
CA ALA A 215 -5.01 4.49 -16.10
C ALA A 215 -4.52 4.78 -17.54
N LYS A 216 -3.29 4.43 -17.89
CA LYS A 216 -2.68 4.66 -19.21
C LYS A 216 -2.61 3.42 -20.08
N ASP A 217 -2.56 2.22 -19.51
CA ASP A 217 -2.43 0.95 -20.22
C ASP A 217 -3.69 0.06 -20.14
N ASP A 218 -4.83 0.65 -19.75
CA ASP A 218 -6.13 -0.02 -19.70
C ASP A 218 -6.47 -0.73 -21.02
N ALA A 219 -7.00 -1.95 -20.90
CA ALA A 219 -7.30 -2.82 -22.04
C ALA A 219 -8.38 -2.27 -22.99
N ALA A 220 -9.24 -1.35 -22.55
CA ALA A 220 -10.21 -0.61 -23.38
C ALA A 220 -9.62 0.69 -23.96
N GLY A 221 -8.36 1.00 -23.67
CA GLY A 221 -7.65 2.23 -24.00
C GLY A 221 -7.62 3.24 -22.85
N PRO A 222 -6.69 4.22 -22.87
CA PRO A 222 -6.37 5.04 -21.70
C PRO A 222 -7.56 5.72 -21.01
N ASP A 223 -7.74 5.51 -19.70
CA ASP A 223 -8.72 6.21 -18.88
C ASP A 223 -8.27 7.66 -18.60
N THR A 224 -8.54 8.51 -19.59
CA THR A 224 -8.31 9.95 -19.52
C THR A 224 -9.04 10.65 -18.35
N LYS A 225 -10.08 10.05 -17.76
CA LYS A 225 -10.80 10.63 -16.62
C LYS A 225 -10.06 10.32 -15.32
N LEU A 226 -9.63 9.07 -15.12
CA LEU A 226 -8.81 8.68 -13.98
C LEU A 226 -7.44 9.39 -14.04
N ALA A 227 -6.75 9.35 -15.19
CA ALA A 227 -5.48 10.06 -15.37
C ALA A 227 -5.59 11.56 -15.07
N LYS A 228 -6.71 12.20 -15.40
CA LYS A 228 -6.98 13.62 -15.05
C LYS A 228 -7.28 13.81 -13.57
N ALA A 229 -8.03 12.91 -12.93
CA ALA A 229 -8.30 12.98 -11.50
C ALA A 229 -7.00 12.83 -10.68
N LEU A 230 -6.19 11.82 -10.99
CA LEU A 230 -4.86 11.60 -10.38
C LEU A 230 -3.98 12.85 -10.52
N ARG A 231 -3.84 13.42 -11.72
CA ARG A 231 -3.09 14.66 -11.95
C ARG A 231 -3.66 15.88 -11.23
N THR A 232 -4.94 15.89 -10.87
CA THR A 232 -5.56 16.99 -10.11
C THR A 232 -5.32 16.85 -8.62
N HIS A 233 -5.22 15.61 -8.13
CA HIS A 233 -5.01 15.27 -6.73
C HIS A 233 -3.52 15.38 -6.33
N TYR A 234 -2.63 14.72 -7.06
CA TYR A 234 -1.22 14.57 -6.65
C TYR A 234 -0.28 15.68 -7.16
N LEU A 235 -0.71 16.54 -8.08
CA LEU A 235 0.13 17.62 -8.60
C LEU A 235 -0.33 18.97 -8.06
N THR A 236 0.59 19.81 -7.61
CA THR A 236 0.28 21.21 -7.31
C THR A 236 -0.29 21.91 -8.56
N PRO A 237 -1.33 22.77 -8.44
CA PRO A 237 -1.94 23.42 -9.61
C PRO A 237 -0.95 24.22 -10.48
N ALA A 238 0.04 24.84 -9.84
CA ALA A 238 1.12 25.55 -10.50
C ALA A 238 2.05 24.60 -11.31
N TYR A 239 2.31 23.39 -10.80
CA TYR A 239 3.06 22.38 -11.55
C TYR A 239 2.23 21.78 -12.68
N ALA A 240 0.97 21.41 -12.44
CA ALA A 240 0.08 20.88 -13.48
C ALA A 240 -0.01 21.80 -14.71
N LYS A 241 -0.07 23.13 -14.50
CA LYS A 241 -0.03 24.13 -15.58
C LYS A 241 1.31 24.15 -16.35
N ARG A 242 2.45 24.08 -15.64
CA ARG A 242 3.78 23.98 -16.27
C ARG A 242 3.95 22.67 -17.03
N LEU A 243 3.42 21.57 -16.49
CA LEU A 243 3.49 20.25 -17.09
C LEU A 243 2.74 20.21 -18.42
N ALA A 244 1.48 20.66 -18.45
CA ALA A 244 0.69 20.74 -19.67
C ALA A 244 1.35 21.61 -20.78
N ALA A 245 2.00 22.71 -20.39
CA ALA A 245 2.77 23.54 -21.33
C ALA A 245 4.01 22.81 -21.88
N TRP A 246 4.69 22.01 -21.05
CA TRP A 246 5.80 21.16 -21.48
C TRP A 246 5.32 20.03 -22.40
N GLU A 247 4.22 19.34 -22.07
CA GLU A 247 3.66 18.24 -22.87
C GLU A 247 3.35 18.72 -24.29
N LYS A 248 2.67 19.87 -24.41
CA LYS A 248 2.35 20.50 -25.69
C LYS A 248 3.59 20.89 -26.52
N LYS A 249 4.75 21.13 -25.88
CA LYS A 249 6.02 21.43 -26.57
C LYS A 249 6.78 20.17 -26.98
N ASN A 250 6.70 19.09 -26.21
CA ASN A 250 7.58 17.92 -26.36
C ASN A 250 6.88 16.71 -27.00
N ASN A 251 5.54 16.69 -27.06
CA ASN A 251 4.74 15.55 -27.53
C ASN A 251 5.08 14.24 -26.78
N LEU A 252 5.19 14.35 -25.46
CA LEU A 252 5.47 13.28 -24.50
C LEU A 252 4.47 13.39 -23.34
N ASP A 253 4.21 12.28 -22.64
CA ASP A 253 3.54 12.36 -21.34
C ASP A 253 4.47 13.02 -20.30
N GLY A 254 3.96 14.02 -19.60
CA GLY A 254 4.71 14.80 -18.63
C GLY A 254 5.01 14.08 -17.32
N VAL A 255 4.12 13.18 -16.89
CA VAL A 255 4.29 12.41 -15.64
C VAL A 255 5.29 11.28 -15.85
N LEU A 256 5.11 10.51 -16.94
CA LEU A 256 6.01 9.41 -17.29
C LEU A 256 7.33 9.89 -17.91
N ARG A 257 7.37 11.13 -18.41
CA ARG A 257 8.46 11.70 -19.23
C ARG A 257 8.81 10.82 -20.43
N ALA A 258 7.82 10.14 -21.02
CA ALA A 258 7.96 9.14 -22.07
C ALA A 258 6.80 9.18 -23.09
N GLN A 259 6.89 8.42 -24.18
CA GLN A 259 5.78 8.20 -25.12
C GLN A 259 4.93 6.99 -24.73
N ASN A 260 5.59 5.93 -24.27
CA ASN A 260 4.98 4.66 -23.91
C ASN A 260 4.71 4.60 -22.40
N VAL A 261 3.88 3.65 -22.00
CA VAL A 261 3.68 3.29 -20.58
C VAL A 261 4.81 2.32 -20.16
N PRO A 262 5.36 2.42 -18.94
CA PRO A 262 6.29 1.41 -18.42
C PRO A 262 5.62 0.05 -18.23
N VAL A 263 6.41 -1.01 -18.34
CA VAL A 263 6.03 -2.36 -17.90
C VAL A 263 6.29 -2.55 -16.41
N ASP A 264 7.40 -2.02 -15.90
CA ASP A 264 7.74 -2.03 -14.49
C ASP A 264 8.05 -0.62 -14.00
N TRP A 265 7.74 -0.36 -12.74
CA TRP A 265 8.13 0.89 -12.08
C TRP A 265 8.62 0.63 -10.66
N THR A 266 9.59 1.41 -10.20
CA THR A 266 10.07 1.41 -8.81
C THR A 266 10.11 2.82 -8.28
N VAL A 267 9.43 3.07 -7.18
CA VAL A 267 9.50 4.31 -6.40
C VAL A 267 10.40 4.08 -5.19
N SER A 268 11.37 4.96 -4.95
CA SER A 268 12.26 4.87 -3.79
C SER A 268 12.61 6.23 -3.21
N GLU A 269 13.10 6.24 -1.97
CA GLU A 269 13.64 7.44 -1.34
C GLU A 269 14.72 8.10 -2.23
N GLY A 270 14.66 9.42 -2.37
CA GLY A 270 15.67 10.20 -3.09
C GLY A 270 16.94 10.43 -2.28
N ARG A 271 17.74 11.42 -2.70
CA ARG A 271 18.95 11.80 -1.94
C ARG A 271 18.62 12.55 -0.64
N ASP A 272 17.53 13.31 -0.67
CA ASP A 272 17.01 14.12 0.43
C ASP A 272 15.52 13.78 0.65
N SER A 273 14.98 14.03 1.85
CA SER A 273 13.59 13.69 2.22
C SER A 273 12.46 14.39 1.43
N ARG A 274 12.80 15.28 0.49
CA ARG A 274 11.87 15.98 -0.40
C ARG A 274 11.99 15.57 -1.88
N GLU A 275 12.95 14.70 -2.18
CA GLU A 275 13.10 14.08 -3.48
C GLU A 275 12.70 12.61 -3.38
N ILE A 276 11.91 12.15 -4.33
CA ILE A 276 11.57 10.73 -4.53
C ILE A 276 12.14 10.32 -5.89
N ARG A 277 12.76 9.15 -5.97
CA ARG A 277 13.19 8.57 -7.24
C ARG A 277 12.07 7.71 -7.80
N VAL A 278 11.87 7.79 -9.10
CA VAL A 278 10.98 6.89 -9.83
C VAL A 278 11.74 6.34 -11.03
N THR A 279 12.04 5.06 -11.01
CA THR A 279 12.65 4.33 -12.13
C THR A 279 11.53 3.67 -12.92
N HIS A 280 11.44 3.99 -14.21
CA HIS A 280 10.56 3.30 -15.16
C HIS A 280 11.37 2.31 -15.99
N ALA A 281 10.79 1.14 -16.28
CA ALA A 281 11.33 0.15 -17.19
C ALA A 281 10.35 -0.05 -18.37
N PHE A 282 10.88 -0.11 -19.59
CA PHE A 282 10.10 -0.14 -20.84
C PHE A 282 10.56 -1.27 -21.76
N GLY A 283 9.58 -1.95 -22.37
CA GLY A 283 9.74 -2.86 -23.51
C GLY A 283 10.40 -4.20 -23.16
N GLY A 284 9.78 -5.31 -23.55
CA GLY A 284 10.19 -6.66 -23.14
C GLY A 284 9.40 -7.16 -21.93
N GLY A 285 9.35 -8.48 -21.74
CA GLY A 285 8.71 -9.14 -20.59
C GLY A 285 9.61 -9.10 -19.35
N GLU A 286 10.03 -10.27 -18.85
CA GLU A 286 10.92 -10.41 -17.67
C GLU A 286 12.30 -9.71 -17.80
N THR A 287 12.62 -9.14 -18.95
CA THR A 287 13.84 -8.35 -19.20
C THR A 287 13.48 -7.02 -19.87
N PRO A 288 13.34 -5.90 -19.12
CA PRO A 288 13.11 -4.59 -19.71
C PRO A 288 14.32 -4.12 -20.53
N THR A 289 14.05 -3.54 -21.69
CA THR A 289 15.07 -3.14 -22.69
C THR A 289 15.57 -1.70 -22.51
N VAL A 290 14.78 -0.82 -21.88
CA VAL A 290 15.16 0.57 -21.60
C VAL A 290 14.67 0.95 -20.20
N THR A 291 15.53 1.57 -19.38
CA THR A 291 15.13 2.21 -18.13
C THR A 291 15.18 3.74 -18.23
N THR A 292 14.44 4.43 -17.37
CA THR A 292 14.52 5.90 -17.22
C THR A 292 14.33 6.27 -15.77
N ASP A 293 15.31 6.97 -15.21
CA ASP A 293 15.27 7.48 -13.85
C ASP A 293 14.70 8.90 -13.81
N LEU A 294 13.73 9.10 -12.93
CA LEU A 294 13.11 10.38 -12.62
C LEU A 294 13.42 10.80 -11.18
N VAL A 295 13.52 12.11 -10.97
CA VAL A 295 13.43 12.74 -9.65
C VAL A 295 12.12 13.51 -9.59
N VAL A 296 11.32 13.18 -8.59
CA VAL A 296 10.05 13.82 -8.24
C VAL A 296 10.29 14.69 -7.01
N LYS A 297 9.86 15.95 -7.03
CA LYS A 297 9.99 16.89 -5.91
C LYS A 297 8.64 17.14 -5.26
N LEU A 298 8.62 17.11 -3.94
CA LEU A 298 7.39 17.26 -3.15
C LEU A 298 7.29 18.63 -2.47
N GLU A 299 6.06 19.11 -2.34
CA GLU A 299 5.70 20.24 -1.49
C GLU A 299 5.85 19.81 0.00
N PRO A 300 6.57 20.57 0.85
CA PRO A 300 6.91 20.11 2.21
C PRO A 300 5.75 19.87 3.19
N VAL A 301 4.56 20.40 2.92
CA VAL A 301 3.38 20.35 3.80
C VAL A 301 2.32 19.39 3.26
N SER A 302 1.95 19.48 1.98
CA SER A 302 0.93 18.59 1.40
C SER A 302 1.51 17.30 0.81
N GLY A 303 2.83 17.24 0.56
CA GLY A 303 3.45 16.12 -0.15
C GLY A 303 3.14 16.08 -1.65
N ASP A 304 2.49 17.10 -2.20
CA ASP A 304 2.11 17.13 -3.63
C ASP A 304 3.31 17.38 -4.54
N VAL A 305 3.23 16.88 -5.76
CA VAL A 305 4.31 17.02 -6.73
C VAL A 305 4.43 18.46 -7.23
N THR A 306 5.64 19.00 -7.10
CA THR A 306 6.05 20.34 -7.55
C THR A 306 6.97 20.29 -8.77
N ASP A 307 7.67 19.17 -9.00
CA ASP A 307 8.48 18.94 -10.20
C ASP A 307 8.68 17.44 -10.46
N ILE A 308 8.86 17.07 -11.72
CA ILE A 308 9.27 15.73 -12.17
C ILE A 308 10.31 15.95 -13.26
N ARG A 309 11.50 15.38 -13.15
CA ARG A 309 12.60 15.57 -14.11
C ARG A 309 13.34 14.26 -14.32
N ARG A 310 13.77 13.97 -15.54
CA ARG A 310 14.74 12.88 -15.76
C ARG A 310 16.04 13.23 -15.02
N THR A 311 16.71 12.26 -14.42
CA THR A 311 18.10 12.47 -14.00
C THR A 311 18.97 12.56 -15.25
N SER A 312 19.85 13.57 -15.32
CA SER A 312 20.95 13.50 -16.26
C SER A 312 21.86 12.35 -15.85
N THR A 313 21.94 11.32 -16.69
CA THR A 313 23.11 10.43 -16.69
C THR A 313 24.33 11.27 -17.04
N HIS A 314 25.27 11.36 -16.10
CA HIS A 314 26.61 11.90 -16.34
C HIS A 314 27.49 10.86 -17.03
#